data_AF-A0A423XCJ5-F1
#
_entry.id   AF-A0A423XCJ5-F1
#
_cell.length_a   1.000
_cell.length_b   1.000
_cell.length_c   1.000
_cell.angle_alpha   90.00
_cell.angle_beta   90.00
_cell.angle_gamma   90.00
#
_symmetry.space_group_name_H-M   'P 1'
#
loop_
_entity.id
_entity.type
_entity.pdbx_description
1 polymer ?
#
loop_
_entity_poly.entity_id
_entity_poly.type
_entity_poly.pdbx_seq_one_letter_code
_entity_poly.pdbx_strand_id
1 'polypeptide(L)'
;MTDSTSILSILCDDRWRVDSAEECMMLFYRDGTGEMIIRHEMHAWVAAQTEWKCLDGAAVLDRKATVAQDDSSQASKGVGGQIDFIADLSLEIIITKRAITSRGPTEGLYLNDFYLKDEVFNIPKRYSARLERGTFITTMEAKLNSLPPWAPRFKYRLSFDKSPYPEAEHWFEDDEDEDGHYRLLPRPYLPFSEWKELCSGMIKGELA
;
A
#
# COMPACT_ATOMS: atom_id res chain seq x y z
N MET A 1 -4.01 29.60 3.33
CA MET A 1 -5.14 28.92 2.67
C MET A 1 -5.05 27.45 3.04
N THR A 2 -5.94 26.96 3.90
CA THR A 2 -6.05 25.53 4.21
C THR A 2 -6.76 24.86 3.05
N ASP A 3 -6.00 24.24 2.13
CA ASP A 3 -6.59 23.37 1.12
C ASP A 3 -7.31 22.22 1.83
N SER A 4 -8.63 22.24 1.81
CA SER A 4 -9.44 21.23 2.46
C SER A 4 -9.55 20.01 1.54
N THR A 5 -8.54 19.13 1.59
CA THR A 5 -8.55 17.86 0.88
C THR A 5 -9.56 16.91 1.53
N SER A 6 -10.43 16.28 0.73
CA SER A 6 -11.32 15.21 1.22
C SER A 6 -10.55 13.92 1.48
N ILE A 7 -11.08 13.03 2.33
CA ILE A 7 -10.48 11.71 2.57
C ILE A 7 -10.35 10.92 1.26
N LEU A 8 -11.37 10.96 0.39
CA LEU A 8 -11.31 10.33 -0.93
C LEU A 8 -10.11 10.80 -1.74
N SER A 9 -9.86 12.10 -1.74
CA SER A 9 -8.76 12.70 -2.49
C SER A 9 -7.41 12.29 -1.88
N ILE A 10 -7.28 12.25 -0.55
CA ILE A 10 -6.07 11.73 0.10
C ILE A 10 -5.80 10.27 -0.31
N LEU A 11 -6.83 9.42 -0.36
CA LEU A 11 -6.70 8.03 -0.76
C LEU A 11 -6.32 7.87 -2.23
N CYS A 12 -6.85 8.69 -3.13
CA CYS A 12 -6.75 8.45 -4.58
C CYS A 12 -5.71 9.31 -5.32
N ASP A 13 -5.20 10.39 -4.72
CA ASP A 13 -4.38 11.37 -5.47
C ASP A 13 -2.91 10.94 -5.62
N ASP A 14 -2.41 9.98 -4.83
CA ASP A 14 -1.04 9.47 -4.91
C ASP A 14 -0.97 7.97 -4.53
N ARG A 15 0.20 7.37 -4.74
CA ARG A 15 0.50 5.96 -4.49
C ARG A 15 0.76 5.72 -3.00
N TRP A 16 0.30 4.57 -2.51
CA TRP A 16 0.53 4.10 -1.16
C TRP A 16 1.69 3.11 -1.17
N ARG A 17 2.83 3.49 -0.58
CA ARG A 17 4.12 2.81 -0.76
C ARG A 17 4.58 2.15 0.54
N VAL A 18 5.15 0.96 0.40
CA VAL A 18 5.84 0.23 1.48
C VAL A 18 7.33 0.55 1.51
N ASP A 19 7.87 1.00 0.38
CA ASP A 19 9.28 1.37 0.14
C ASP A 19 9.41 2.66 -0.68
N SER A 20 10.56 3.33 -0.59
CA SER A 20 10.83 4.56 -1.36
C SER A 20 11.14 4.34 -2.83
N ALA A 21 11.50 3.13 -3.25
CA ALA A 21 11.85 2.77 -4.62
C ALA A 21 10.63 2.42 -5.50
N GLU A 22 9.43 2.52 -4.93
CA GLU A 22 8.16 2.18 -5.58
C GLU A 22 8.20 0.75 -6.15
N GLU A 23 8.61 -0.19 -5.31
CA GLU A 23 8.65 -1.61 -5.62
C GLU A 23 7.37 -2.31 -5.14
N CYS A 24 6.85 -1.92 -3.98
CA CYS A 24 5.67 -2.49 -3.38
C CYS A 24 4.69 -1.37 -3.02
N MET A 25 3.56 -1.33 -3.72
CA MET A 25 2.60 -0.25 -3.58
C MET A 25 1.17 -0.62 -3.95
N MET A 26 0.26 0.23 -3.51
CA MET A 26 -1.14 0.21 -3.88
C MET A 26 -1.57 1.56 -4.46
N LEU A 27 -2.51 1.52 -5.40
CA LEU A 27 -3.19 2.69 -5.95
C LEU A 27 -4.69 2.50 -5.76
N PHE A 28 -5.37 3.59 -5.38
CA PHE A 28 -6.83 3.64 -5.31
C PHE A 28 -7.31 4.66 -6.34
N TYR A 29 -8.26 4.25 -7.18
CA TYR A 29 -8.93 5.12 -8.14
C TYR A 29 -10.33 5.47 -7.66
N ARG A 30 -10.79 6.66 -8.04
CA ARG A 30 -12.08 7.22 -7.59
C ARG A 30 -13.30 6.42 -8.05
N ASP A 31 -13.15 5.60 -9.08
CA ASP A 31 -14.20 4.72 -9.61
C ASP A 31 -14.35 3.41 -8.82
N GLY A 32 -13.58 3.23 -7.75
CA GLY A 32 -13.57 2.00 -6.95
C GLY A 32 -12.66 0.91 -7.51
N THR A 33 -11.86 1.21 -8.53
CA THR A 33 -10.78 0.32 -8.98
C THR A 33 -9.44 0.75 -8.39
N GLY A 34 -8.40 -0.04 -8.58
CA GLY A 34 -7.07 0.26 -8.08
C GLY A 34 -6.02 -0.66 -8.68
N GLU A 35 -4.83 -0.58 -8.13
CA GLU A 35 -3.70 -1.43 -8.52
C GLU A 35 -2.98 -1.95 -7.28
N MET A 36 -2.49 -3.18 -7.36
CA MET A 36 -1.53 -3.73 -6.42
C MET A 36 -0.29 -4.17 -7.19
N ILE A 37 0.86 -3.68 -6.73
CA ILE A 37 2.15 -4.00 -7.33
C ILE A 37 3.04 -4.56 -6.23
N ILE A 38 3.61 -5.73 -6.52
CA ILE A 38 4.66 -6.35 -5.73
C ILE A 38 5.77 -6.74 -6.70
N ARG A 39 6.85 -5.98 -6.64
CA ARG A 39 8.11 -6.29 -7.31
C ARG A 39 9.27 -6.05 -6.36
N HIS A 40 10.44 -6.53 -6.72
CA HIS A 40 11.70 -6.20 -6.08
C HIS A 40 12.81 -6.40 -7.09
N GLU A 41 13.69 -5.42 -7.22
CA GLU A 41 14.72 -5.38 -8.26
C GLU A 41 14.12 -5.59 -9.67
N MET A 42 14.50 -6.67 -10.35
CA MET A 42 14.07 -7.03 -11.71
C MET A 42 12.90 -8.03 -11.74
N HIS A 43 12.37 -8.45 -10.59
CA HIS A 43 11.29 -9.44 -10.50
C HIS A 43 9.98 -8.78 -10.12
N ALA A 44 8.95 -8.97 -10.94
CA ALA A 44 7.58 -8.61 -10.62
C ALA A 44 6.77 -9.89 -10.40
N TRP A 45 6.07 -9.95 -9.27
CA TRP A 45 5.21 -11.08 -8.94
C TRP A 45 3.74 -10.74 -9.05
N VAL A 46 3.37 -9.55 -8.58
CA VAL A 46 1.99 -9.06 -8.64
C VAL A 46 2.00 -7.72 -9.35
N ALA A 47 1.16 -7.62 -10.35
CA ALA A 47 0.83 -6.38 -11.04
C ALA A 47 -0.64 -6.50 -11.43
N ALA A 48 -1.49 -6.47 -10.41
CA ALA A 48 -2.91 -6.84 -10.50
C ALA A 48 -3.81 -5.61 -10.34
N GLN A 49 -4.87 -5.56 -11.13
CA GLN A 49 -5.98 -4.65 -10.86
C GLN A 49 -6.66 -5.07 -9.56
N THR A 50 -7.07 -4.08 -8.78
CA THR A 50 -7.88 -4.27 -7.58
C THR A 50 -9.23 -3.58 -7.74
N GLU A 51 -10.20 -4.05 -6.97
CA GLU A 51 -11.46 -3.37 -6.72
C GLU A 51 -11.52 -3.03 -5.23
N TRP A 52 -12.03 -1.86 -4.89
CA TRP A 52 -12.10 -1.42 -3.50
C TRP A 52 -13.33 -0.56 -3.23
N LYS A 53 -13.76 -0.55 -1.97
CA LYS A 53 -14.79 0.37 -1.48
C LYS A 53 -14.63 0.64 0.01
N CYS A 54 -15.10 1.82 0.43
CA CYS A 54 -15.28 2.12 1.85
C CYS A 54 -16.67 1.64 2.29
N LEU A 55 -16.71 0.77 3.30
CA LEU A 55 -17.92 0.17 3.83
C LEU A 55 -18.71 1.14 4.73
N ASP A 56 -18.07 2.21 5.23
CA ASP A 56 -18.73 3.22 6.06
C ASP A 56 -19.56 4.24 5.25
N GLY A 57 -19.57 4.08 3.92
CA GLY A 57 -20.36 4.87 2.98
C GLY A 57 -19.63 6.11 2.43
N ALA A 58 -20.11 6.61 1.30
CA ALA A 58 -19.51 7.73 0.58
C ALA A 58 -19.38 9.02 1.41
N ALA A 59 -20.32 9.24 2.33
CA ALA A 59 -20.32 10.41 3.21
C ALA A 59 -19.06 10.50 4.10
N VAL A 60 -18.42 9.38 4.44
CA VAL A 60 -17.14 9.40 5.18
C VAL A 60 -16.01 9.85 4.26
N LEU A 61 -15.96 9.34 3.03
CA LEU A 61 -14.93 9.68 2.05
C LEU A 61 -14.99 11.16 1.61
N ASP A 62 -16.18 11.75 1.60
CA ASP A 62 -16.38 13.16 1.28
C ASP A 62 -16.04 14.12 2.43
N ARG A 63 -15.82 13.61 3.66
CA ARG A 63 -15.40 14.45 4.78
C ARG A 63 -14.07 15.11 4.47
N LYS A 64 -13.99 16.40 4.80
CA LYS A 64 -12.74 17.15 4.78
C LYS A 64 -11.81 16.62 5.87
N ALA A 65 -10.54 16.42 5.55
CA ALA A 65 -9.53 16.06 6.54
C ALA A 65 -9.20 17.29 7.41
N THR A 66 -10.02 17.53 8.44
CA THR A 66 -9.75 18.58 9.43
C THR A 66 -8.64 18.12 10.38
N VAL A 67 -7.62 18.95 10.57
CA VAL A 67 -6.72 18.82 11.72
C VAL A 67 -7.58 19.02 12.97
N ALA A 68 -7.62 18.07 13.89
CA ALA A 68 -8.10 18.37 15.23
C ALA A 68 -7.12 19.39 15.83
N GLN A 69 -7.51 20.67 15.87
CA GLN A 69 -6.85 21.64 16.75
C GLN A 69 -7.31 21.34 18.17
N ASP A 70 -6.71 20.32 18.79
CA ASP A 70 -6.90 20.11 20.22
C ASP A 70 -5.86 20.93 20.99
N ASP A 71 -6.40 21.97 21.62
CA ASP A 71 -5.75 22.89 22.53
C ASP A 71 -5.70 22.25 23.93
N SER A 72 -4.95 21.15 24.09
CA SER A 72 -4.46 20.69 25.43
C SER A 72 -3.56 19.44 25.38
N SER A 73 -2.32 19.63 25.80
CA SER A 73 -1.50 18.74 26.65
C SER A 73 -1.63 17.21 26.49
N GLN A 74 -0.80 16.62 25.63
CA GLN A 74 0.18 15.55 25.94
C GLN A 74 0.76 15.01 24.62
N ALA A 75 1.49 15.86 23.89
CA ALA A 75 2.30 15.39 22.78
C ALA A 75 3.47 14.59 23.36
N SER A 76 3.46 13.28 23.14
CA SER A 76 4.68 12.47 23.14
C SER A 76 5.64 13.12 22.14
N LYS A 77 6.60 13.90 22.65
CA LYS A 77 7.77 14.36 21.89
C LYS A 77 8.65 13.14 21.59
N GLY A 78 8.18 12.27 20.72
CA GLY A 78 9.04 11.36 19.97
C GLY A 78 9.79 12.16 18.90
N VAL A 79 10.93 11.62 18.46
CA VAL A 79 11.73 12.19 17.36
C VAL A 79 10.94 12.00 16.05
N GLY A 80 9.98 12.88 15.81
CA GLY A 80 9.03 12.84 14.71
C GLY A 80 7.92 13.83 15.01
N GLY A 81 7.60 14.72 14.08
CA GLY A 81 6.63 15.79 14.29
C GLY A 81 5.24 15.31 14.75
N GLN A 82 4.37 16.25 15.09
CA GLN A 82 2.97 15.97 15.47
C GLN A 82 2.28 15.09 14.42
N ILE A 83 1.71 13.97 14.88
CA ILE A 83 0.88 13.07 14.06
C ILE A 83 -0.58 13.45 14.31
N ASP A 84 -1.29 13.82 13.24
CA ASP A 84 -2.70 14.15 13.25
C ASP A 84 -3.52 12.94 12.79
N PHE A 85 -4.49 12.54 13.60
CA PHE A 85 -5.52 11.60 13.16
C PHE A 85 -6.45 12.25 12.13
N ILE A 86 -6.76 11.54 11.04
CA ILE A 86 -7.74 11.98 10.04
C ILE A 86 -9.04 11.18 10.14
N ALA A 87 -8.94 9.84 10.06
CA ALA A 87 -10.10 8.97 10.08
C ALA A 87 -9.73 7.50 10.35
N ASP A 88 -10.69 6.76 10.90
CA ASP A 88 -10.73 5.30 10.81
C ASP A 88 -11.71 4.93 9.69
N LEU A 89 -11.34 3.92 8.90
CA LEU A 89 -12.02 3.49 7.67
C LEU A 89 -12.19 1.97 7.66
N SER A 90 -13.37 1.51 7.31
CA SER A 90 -13.65 0.13 6.97
C SER A 90 -13.47 -0.04 5.45
N LEU A 91 -12.40 -0.69 5.02
CA LEU A 91 -12.10 -0.92 3.60
C LEU A 91 -12.38 -2.36 3.21
N GLU A 92 -12.96 -2.57 2.02
CA GLU A 92 -12.99 -3.87 1.36
C GLU A 92 -12.15 -3.78 0.09
N ILE A 93 -11.23 -4.71 -0.09
CA ILE A 93 -10.30 -4.77 -1.24
C ILE A 93 -10.36 -6.17 -1.84
N ILE A 94 -10.42 -6.24 -3.16
CA ILE A 94 -10.43 -7.46 -3.97
C ILE A 94 -9.24 -7.39 -4.92
N ILE A 95 -8.42 -8.45 -4.96
CA ILE A 95 -7.38 -8.61 -5.97
C ILE A 95 -7.99 -9.39 -7.14
N THR A 96 -7.76 -8.95 -8.38
CA THR A 96 -8.25 -9.64 -9.57
C THR A 96 -7.09 -10.28 -10.35
N LYS A 97 -7.39 -11.23 -11.24
CA LYS A 97 -6.36 -11.81 -12.13
C LYS A 97 -5.89 -10.84 -13.22
N ARG A 98 -6.65 -9.77 -13.48
CA ARG A 98 -6.38 -8.83 -14.57
C ARG A 98 -5.07 -8.10 -14.28
N ALA A 99 -4.12 -8.18 -15.21
CA ALA A 99 -2.88 -7.43 -15.11
C ALA A 99 -3.14 -5.92 -15.30
N ILE A 100 -2.36 -5.09 -14.62
CA ILE A 100 -2.35 -3.65 -14.85
C ILE A 100 -1.63 -3.33 -16.16
N THR A 101 -2.07 -2.28 -16.86
CA THR A 101 -1.42 -1.81 -18.10
C THR A 101 -0.87 -0.38 -17.98
N SER A 102 -1.08 0.26 -16.82
CA SER A 102 -0.63 1.63 -16.53
C SER A 102 0.89 1.80 -16.56
N ARG A 103 1.64 0.70 -16.48
CA ARG A 103 3.12 0.66 -16.49
C ARG A 103 3.71 0.07 -17.77
N GLY A 104 2.88 -0.15 -18.78
CA GLY A 104 3.25 -0.73 -20.06
C GLY A 104 2.63 -2.10 -20.31
N PRO A 105 2.99 -2.72 -21.44
CA PRO A 105 2.51 -4.06 -21.82
C PRO A 105 2.95 -5.12 -20.81
N THR A 106 2.07 -6.05 -20.48
CA THR A 106 2.35 -7.18 -19.56
C THR A 106 2.34 -8.54 -20.26
N GLU A 107 2.15 -8.55 -21.58
CA GLU A 107 2.15 -9.75 -22.39
C GLU A 107 3.51 -10.46 -22.29
N GLY A 108 3.47 -11.77 -22.01
CA GLY A 108 4.68 -12.59 -21.86
C GLY A 108 5.37 -12.49 -20.50
N LEU A 109 4.87 -11.67 -19.57
CA LEU A 109 5.34 -11.66 -18.19
C LEU A 109 4.60 -12.72 -17.36
N TYR A 110 5.36 -13.43 -16.53
CA TYR A 110 4.80 -14.25 -15.46
C TYR A 110 4.38 -13.34 -14.31
N LEU A 111 3.08 -13.24 -14.04
CA LEU A 111 2.49 -12.34 -13.04
C LEU A 111 1.27 -13.00 -12.41
N ASN A 112 0.84 -12.48 -11.26
CA ASN A 112 -0.46 -12.75 -10.67
C ASN A 112 -0.73 -14.25 -10.46
N ASP A 113 -1.61 -14.88 -11.24
CA ASP A 113 -2.01 -16.28 -11.12
C ASP A 113 -0.91 -17.28 -11.52
N PHE A 114 0.20 -16.78 -12.06
CA PHE A 114 1.43 -17.57 -12.14
C PHE A 114 2.05 -17.84 -10.76
N TYR A 115 1.97 -16.88 -9.84
CA TYR A 115 2.60 -16.93 -8.51
C TYR A 115 1.62 -17.13 -7.36
N LEU A 116 0.38 -16.70 -7.52
CA LEU A 116 -0.67 -16.73 -6.52
C LEU A 116 -1.69 -17.82 -6.82
N LYS A 117 -2.14 -18.49 -5.76
CA LYS A 117 -3.24 -19.45 -5.82
C LYS A 117 -4.55 -18.76 -6.17
N ASP A 118 -5.44 -19.50 -6.82
CA ASP A 118 -6.73 -18.98 -7.28
C ASP A 118 -7.63 -18.43 -6.16
N GLU A 119 -7.47 -18.96 -4.94
CA GLU A 119 -8.19 -18.54 -3.74
C GLU A 119 -7.91 -17.08 -3.29
N VAL A 120 -6.88 -16.43 -3.83
CA VAL A 120 -6.62 -15.01 -3.54
C VAL A 120 -7.53 -14.10 -4.35
N PHE A 121 -7.92 -14.54 -5.54
CA PHE A 121 -8.54 -13.68 -6.53
C PHE A 121 -10.05 -13.64 -6.36
N ASN A 122 -10.63 -12.45 -6.55
CA ASN A 122 -12.07 -12.20 -6.47
C ASN A 122 -12.67 -12.54 -5.09
N ILE A 123 -11.85 -12.66 -4.04
CA ILE A 123 -12.31 -12.81 -2.66
C ILE A 123 -12.19 -11.45 -1.95
N PRO A 124 -13.31 -10.84 -1.50
CA PRO A 124 -13.27 -9.59 -0.76
C PRO A 124 -12.59 -9.75 0.60
N LYS A 125 -11.51 -8.99 0.81
CA LYS A 125 -10.83 -8.89 2.10
C LYS A 125 -11.20 -7.58 2.77
N ARG A 126 -11.66 -7.67 4.01
CA ARG A 126 -12.07 -6.51 4.82
C ARG A 126 -10.98 -6.12 5.80
N TYR A 127 -10.80 -4.81 5.94
CA TYR A 127 -9.76 -4.19 6.73
C TYR A 127 -10.33 -3.05 7.56
N SER A 128 -9.81 -2.92 8.77
CA SER A 128 -9.90 -1.69 9.54
C SER A 128 -8.62 -0.92 9.27
N ALA A 129 -8.74 0.26 8.66
CA ALA A 129 -7.62 1.08 8.27
C ALA A 129 -7.68 2.45 8.96
N ARG A 130 -6.53 2.95 9.41
CA ARG A 130 -6.39 4.27 10.02
C ARG A 130 -5.60 5.18 9.10
N LEU A 131 -6.16 6.35 8.82
CA LEU A 131 -5.53 7.40 8.03
C LEU A 131 -5.00 8.51 8.95
N GLU A 132 -3.71 8.81 8.81
CA GLU A 132 -3.00 9.81 9.59
C GLU A 132 -2.23 10.78 8.70
N ARG A 133 -1.98 11.99 9.22
CA ARG A 133 -1.10 12.99 8.61
C ARG A 133 0.07 13.29 9.55
N GLY A 134 1.25 13.48 8.99
CA GLY A 134 2.47 13.72 9.75
C GLY A 134 3.68 13.81 8.83
N THR A 135 4.82 13.37 9.35
CA THR A 135 6.05 13.20 8.57
C THR A 135 6.55 11.77 8.76
N PHE A 136 6.23 10.93 7.79
CA PHE A 136 6.51 9.50 7.83
C PHE A 136 7.67 9.12 6.93
N ILE A 137 8.24 7.94 7.21
CA ILE A 137 9.13 7.18 6.35
C ILE A 137 8.44 5.86 6.05
N THR A 138 8.78 5.19 4.95
CA THR A 138 8.11 3.92 4.64
C THR A 138 8.54 2.80 5.58
N THR A 139 7.77 1.72 5.62
CA THR A 139 8.04 0.55 6.46
C THR A 139 9.40 -0.07 6.18
N MET A 140 9.85 -0.12 4.92
CA MET A 140 11.16 -0.68 4.59
C MET A 140 12.30 0.22 5.07
N GLU A 141 12.22 1.54 4.86
CA GLU A 141 13.27 2.44 5.35
C GLU A 141 13.32 2.51 6.87
N ALA A 142 12.19 2.36 7.57
CA ALA A 142 12.14 2.32 9.03
C ALA A 142 12.93 1.14 9.64
N LYS A 143 13.19 0.08 8.86
CA LYS A 143 13.99 -1.08 9.27
C LYS A 143 15.50 -0.88 9.06
N LEU A 144 15.93 0.20 8.41
CA LEU A 144 17.34 0.48 8.19
C LEU A 144 18.00 0.99 9.47
N ASN A 145 19.22 0.54 9.75
CA ASN A 145 20.01 0.99 10.91
C ASN A 145 20.30 2.50 10.88
N SER A 146 20.36 3.08 9.68
CA SER A 146 20.51 4.52 9.46
C SER A 146 19.72 4.91 8.21
N LEU A 147 18.85 5.91 8.34
CA LEU A 147 18.15 6.46 7.20
C LEU A 147 19.12 7.23 6.30
N PRO A 148 19.19 6.90 5.00
CA PRO A 148 19.94 7.70 4.05
C PRO A 148 19.45 9.16 4.06
N PRO A 149 20.33 10.17 3.88
CA PRO A 149 19.93 11.58 3.84
C PRO A 149 18.92 11.90 2.73
N TRP A 150 18.91 11.10 1.66
CA TRP A 150 18.01 11.23 0.52
C TRP A 150 16.69 10.46 0.68
N ALA A 151 16.49 9.74 1.79
CA ALA A 151 15.27 8.97 2.00
C ALA A 151 14.06 9.92 2.05
N PRO A 152 13.06 9.73 1.17
CA PRO A 152 11.93 10.64 1.10
C PRO A 152 11.09 10.59 2.37
N ARG A 153 10.41 11.70 2.65
CA ARG A 153 9.40 11.79 3.70
C ARG A 153 8.02 11.82 3.09
N PHE A 154 7.02 11.37 3.84
CA PHE A 154 5.64 11.26 3.36
C PHE A 154 4.69 11.97 4.30
N LYS A 155 3.68 12.63 3.73
CA LYS A 155 2.70 13.42 4.47
C LYS A 155 1.62 12.55 5.13
N TYR A 156 1.31 11.40 4.54
CA TYR A 156 0.20 10.55 4.97
C TYR A 156 0.68 9.13 5.25
N ARG A 157 0.01 8.49 6.21
CA ARG A 157 0.14 7.06 6.52
C ARG A 157 -1.24 6.42 6.58
N LEU A 158 -1.37 5.26 5.93
CA LEU A 158 -2.52 4.39 5.98
C LEU A 158 -2.09 3.08 6.65
N SER A 159 -2.62 2.82 7.85
CA SER A 159 -2.27 1.65 8.67
C SER A 159 -3.43 0.68 8.73
N PHE A 160 -3.22 -0.55 8.29
CA PHE A 160 -4.20 -1.64 8.29
C PHE A 160 -4.07 -2.49 9.55
N ASP A 161 -5.17 -3.11 10.00
CA ASP A 161 -5.18 -4.10 11.09
C ASP A 161 -4.36 -5.36 10.73
N LYS A 162 -4.39 -5.74 9.45
CA LYS A 162 -3.64 -6.84 8.84
C LYS A 162 -3.12 -6.43 7.46
N SER A 163 -2.09 -7.11 6.97
CA SER A 163 -1.48 -6.74 5.68
C SER A 163 -2.50 -6.82 4.54
N PRO A 164 -2.55 -5.81 3.65
CA PRO A 164 -3.36 -5.88 2.43
C PRO A 164 -2.75 -6.79 1.36
N TYR A 165 -1.50 -7.24 1.53
CA TYR A 165 -0.79 -8.08 0.56
C TYR A 165 -1.08 -9.58 0.76
N PRO A 166 -0.93 -10.43 -0.29
CA PRO A 166 -1.10 -11.87 -0.16
C PRO A 166 -0.12 -12.50 0.85
N GLU A 167 -0.66 -13.23 1.84
CA GLU A 167 0.13 -13.91 2.86
C GLU A 167 0.85 -15.16 2.32
N ALA A 168 1.93 -15.60 2.98
CA ALA A 168 2.08 -17.00 3.37
C ALA A 168 1.54 -18.08 2.40
N GLU A 169 0.50 -18.73 2.86
CA GLU A 169 -0.24 -19.79 2.20
C GLU A 169 -0.75 -19.49 0.77
N HIS A 170 -0.90 -18.23 0.38
CA HIS A 170 -1.51 -17.83 -0.89
C HIS A 170 -0.60 -17.95 -2.11
N TRP A 171 0.69 -18.22 -1.90
CA TRP A 171 1.68 -18.31 -2.97
C TRP A 171 1.91 -19.77 -3.32
N PHE A 172 2.17 -20.06 -4.59
CA PHE A 172 2.72 -21.35 -4.96
C PHE A 172 4.10 -21.52 -4.28
N GLU A 173 4.32 -22.70 -3.71
CA GLU A 173 5.65 -23.09 -3.26
C GLU A 173 6.47 -23.49 -4.49
N ASP A 174 7.79 -23.68 -4.33
CA ASP A 174 8.65 -24.16 -5.41
C ASP A 174 8.19 -25.58 -5.79
N ASP A 175 7.23 -25.67 -6.71
CA ASP A 175 6.70 -26.94 -7.19
C ASP A 175 7.51 -27.42 -8.40
N GLU A 176 7.91 -28.69 -8.35
CA GLU A 176 8.14 -29.48 -9.57
C GLU A 176 6.79 -29.55 -10.29
N ASP A 177 6.73 -29.11 -11.55
CA ASP A 177 5.55 -29.38 -12.36
C ASP A 177 5.37 -30.89 -12.62
N GLU A 178 4.24 -31.29 -13.20
CA GLU A 178 3.95 -32.70 -13.50
C GLU A 178 5.00 -33.36 -14.42
N ASP A 179 5.83 -32.55 -15.11
CA ASP A 179 6.91 -32.96 -16.00
C ASP A 179 8.30 -32.96 -15.32
N GLY A 180 8.39 -32.64 -14.03
CA GLY A 180 9.64 -32.60 -13.26
C GLY A 180 10.53 -31.39 -13.56
N HIS A 181 9.99 -30.34 -14.18
CA HIS A 181 10.66 -29.06 -14.27
C HIS A 181 10.41 -28.24 -13.00
N TYR A 182 11.49 -27.81 -12.35
CA TYR A 182 11.41 -26.80 -11.31
C TYR A 182 10.80 -25.53 -11.90
N ARG A 183 9.71 -25.03 -11.29
CA ARG A 183 9.37 -23.62 -11.40
C ARG A 183 10.48 -22.83 -10.69
N LEU A 184 11.53 -22.48 -11.42
CA LEU A 184 12.70 -21.72 -10.91
C LEU A 184 12.39 -20.26 -10.57
N LEU A 185 11.14 -19.92 -10.26
CA LEU A 185 10.73 -18.56 -9.97
C LEU A 185 10.43 -18.48 -8.48
N PRO A 186 11.43 -18.14 -7.66
CA PRO A 186 11.29 -18.19 -6.22
C PRO A 186 10.15 -17.29 -5.80
N ARG A 187 9.36 -17.83 -4.87
CA ARG A 187 8.46 -17.05 -4.07
C ARG A 187 9.19 -15.81 -3.51
N PRO A 188 8.56 -14.63 -3.46
CA PRO A 188 9.22 -13.46 -2.92
C PRO A 188 9.62 -13.68 -1.45
N TYR A 189 10.90 -13.50 -1.12
CA TYR A 189 11.43 -13.51 0.24
C TYR A 189 11.17 -12.18 0.97
N LEU A 190 9.92 -11.73 0.92
CA LEU A 190 9.49 -10.45 1.47
C LEU A 190 8.52 -10.68 2.62
N PRO A 191 8.64 -9.94 3.74
CA PRO A 191 7.80 -10.14 4.92
C PRO A 191 6.41 -9.49 4.73
N PHE A 192 5.64 -9.94 3.73
CA PHE A 192 4.37 -9.32 3.34
C PHE A 192 3.37 -9.20 4.49
N SER A 193 3.33 -10.19 5.37
CA SER A 193 2.44 -10.19 6.55
C SER A 193 2.72 -9.05 7.53
N GLU A 194 3.95 -8.52 7.53
CA GLU A 194 4.36 -7.39 8.37
C GLU A 194 4.02 -6.03 7.74
N TRP A 195 3.72 -5.98 6.45
CA TRP A 195 3.48 -4.73 5.71
C TRP A 195 2.06 -4.23 5.93
N LYS A 196 1.87 -3.56 7.06
CA LYS A 196 0.57 -3.01 7.47
C LYS A 196 0.48 -1.49 7.30
N GLU A 197 1.61 -0.82 7.11
CA GLU A 197 1.65 0.63 6.98
C GLU A 197 2.09 1.01 5.57
N LEU A 198 1.34 1.91 4.94
CA LEU A 198 1.67 2.44 3.63
C LEU A 198 1.74 3.96 3.70
N CYS A 199 2.72 4.55 3.01
CA CYS A 199 2.98 5.98 3.03
C CYS A 199 2.62 6.63 1.69
N SER A 200 2.09 7.86 1.74
CA SER A 200 1.66 8.62 0.54
C SER A 200 1.89 10.12 0.72
N GLY A 201 1.84 10.88 -0.38
CA GLY A 201 2.05 12.31 -0.39
C GLY A 201 3.50 12.66 -0.12
N MET A 202 4.40 12.21 -1.00
CA MET A 202 5.84 12.44 -0.88
C MET A 202 6.16 13.94 -0.72
N ILE A 203 6.86 14.28 0.36
CA ILE A 203 7.37 15.61 0.66
C ILE A 203 8.68 15.73 -0.09
N LYS A 204 8.69 16.51 -1.17
CA LYS A 204 9.95 16.84 -1.87
C LYS A 204 10.86 17.58 -0.90
N GLY A 205 12.00 16.98 -0.57
CA GLY A 205 13.05 17.68 0.14
C GLY A 205 13.61 18.80 -0.73
N GLU A 206 13.78 19.99 -0.16
CA GLU A 206 14.81 20.90 -0.67
C GLU A 206 16.14 20.16 -0.50
N LEU A 207 16.82 19.89 -1.62
CA LEU A 207 18.21 19.45 -1.56
C LEU A 207 18.98 20.53 -0.80
N ALA A 208 19.45 20.20 0.41
CA ALA A 208 20.38 21.03 1.16
C ALA A 208 21.74 21.08 0.47
#